data_AF-A0A1E4H231-F1
#
_entry.id   AF-A0A1E4H231-F1
#
_cell.length_a   1.000
_cell.length_b   1.000
_cell.length_c   1.000
_cell.angle_alpha   90.00
_cell.angle_beta   90.00
_cell.angle_gamma   90.00
#
_symmetry.space_group_name_H-M   'P 1'
#
loop_
_entity.id
_entity.type
_entity.pdbx_description
1 polymer ?
#
loop_
_entity_poly.entity_id
_entity_poly.type
_entity_poly.pdbx_seq_one_letter_code
_entity_poly.pdbx_strand_id
1 'polypeptide(L)'
;MSVATIIGFIALAGVAAEFGVVMLLYLHHAWEHQLALDPHAGPEALDEAIREGAVQRVRPKAMTVAVILAGLFPILLGHGAGSEVMQRIAAPMIGGMVTAPLLSMLVIPAAYRLLVRYRLRKVSKTSAALHPNPQGN
;
A
#
# COMPACT_ATOMS: atom_id res chain seq x y z
N MET A 1 -23.27 14.79 -9.92
CA MET A 1 -22.84 13.39 -9.71
C MET A 1 -24.03 12.47 -9.93
N SER A 2 -23.82 11.30 -10.54
CA SER A 2 -24.87 10.29 -10.79
C SER A 2 -24.69 9.07 -9.87
N VAL A 3 -25.76 8.30 -9.65
CA VAL A 3 -25.70 7.02 -8.90
C VAL A 3 -24.68 6.06 -9.52
N ALA A 4 -24.65 5.98 -10.85
CA ALA A 4 -23.68 5.18 -11.60
C ALA A 4 -22.22 5.54 -11.25
N THR A 5 -21.92 6.83 -11.15
CA THR A 5 -20.59 7.33 -10.75
C THR A 5 -20.24 6.96 -9.31
N ILE A 6 -21.21 7.01 -8.38
CA ILE A 6 -21.00 6.62 -6.99
C ILE A 6 -20.63 5.13 -6.90
N ILE A 7 -21.33 4.28 -7.64
CA ILE A 7 -21.05 2.84 -7.72
C ILE A 7 -19.60 2.62 -8.21
N GLY A 8 -19.17 3.34 -9.24
CA GLY A 8 -17.79 3.30 -9.74
C GLY A 8 -16.75 3.68 -8.67
N PHE A 9 -17.02 4.70 -7.87
CA PHE A 9 -16.13 5.09 -6.76
C PHE A 9 -16.10 4.06 -5.63
N ILE A 10 -17.23 3.41 -5.31
CA ILE A 10 -17.27 2.34 -4.31
C ILE A 10 -16.43 1.15 -4.77
N ALA A 11 -16.59 0.73 -6.03
CA ALA A 11 -15.78 -0.33 -6.62
C ALA A 11 -14.28 0.03 -6.57
N LEU A 12 -13.94 1.27 -6.95
CA LEU A 12 -12.57 1.76 -6.86
C LEU A 12 -12.03 1.74 -5.43
N ALA A 13 -12.83 2.15 -4.44
CA ALA A 13 -12.41 2.17 -3.05
C ALA A 13 -12.01 0.77 -2.55
N GLY A 14 -12.76 -0.27 -2.94
CA GLY A 14 -12.42 -1.67 -2.64
C GLY A 14 -11.06 -2.07 -3.23
N VAL A 15 -10.82 -1.77 -4.51
CA VAL A 15 -9.55 -2.11 -5.17
C VAL A 15 -8.38 -1.30 -4.59
N ALA A 16 -8.60 -0.03 -4.25
CA ALA A 16 -7.60 0.79 -3.58
C ALA A 16 -7.24 0.23 -2.19
N ALA A 17 -8.24 -0.22 -1.42
CA ALA A 17 -8.03 -0.87 -0.13
C ALA A 17 -7.22 -2.17 -0.29
N GLU A 18 -7.52 -2.99 -1.29
CA GLU A 18 -6.76 -4.19 -1.62
C GLU A 18 -5.27 -3.87 -1.87
N PHE A 19 -4.98 -2.87 -2.71
CA PHE A 19 -3.59 -2.47 -2.98
C PHE A 19 -2.84 -2.00 -1.73
N GLY A 20 -3.54 -1.34 -0.80
CA GLY A 20 -3.00 -0.89 0.48
C GLY A 20 -2.70 -2.06 1.43
N VAL A 21 -3.71 -2.89 1.70
CA VAL A 21 -3.61 -4.01 2.65
C VAL A 21 -2.55 -5.00 2.21
N VAL A 22 -2.55 -5.40 0.94
CA VAL A 22 -1.60 -6.42 0.48
C VAL A 22 -0.18 -5.83 0.39
N MET A 23 0.00 -4.52 0.17
CA MET A 23 1.33 -3.89 0.34
C MET A 23 1.78 -3.94 1.81
N LEU A 24 0.90 -3.57 2.75
CA LEU A 24 1.20 -3.62 4.18
C LEU A 24 1.63 -5.02 4.62
N LEU A 25 0.92 -6.06 4.16
CA LEU A 25 1.25 -7.46 4.48
C LEU A 25 2.65 -7.83 4.01
N TYR A 26 3.06 -7.44 2.81
CA TYR A 26 4.42 -7.72 2.31
C TYR A 26 5.50 -6.99 3.10
N LEU A 27 5.29 -5.72 3.43
CA LEU A 27 6.21 -4.96 4.27
C LEU A 27 6.32 -5.57 5.68
N HIS A 28 5.20 -6.04 6.22
CA HIS A 28 5.16 -6.69 7.51
C HIS A 28 5.92 -8.02 7.50
N HIS A 29 5.68 -8.89 6.52
CA HIS A 29 6.39 -10.16 6.36
C HIS A 29 7.90 -9.95 6.14
N ALA A 30 8.29 -8.97 5.31
CA ALA A 30 9.69 -8.64 5.09
C ALA A 30 10.38 -8.20 6.39
N TRP A 31 9.68 -7.41 7.22
CA TRP A 31 10.18 -6.98 8.51
C TRP A 31 10.26 -8.12 9.54
N GLU A 32 9.23 -8.97 9.61
CA GLU A 32 9.25 -10.15 10.48
C GLU A 32 10.37 -11.12 10.11
N HIS A 33 10.62 -11.32 8.82
CA HIS A 33 11.73 -12.14 8.35
C HIS A 33 13.08 -11.56 8.78
N GLN A 34 13.28 -10.24 8.68
CA GLN A 34 14.49 -9.59 9.22
C GLN A 34 14.62 -9.77 10.74
N LEU A 35 13.53 -9.61 11.48
CA LEU A 35 13.55 -9.76 12.94
C LEU A 35 13.80 -11.22 13.39
N ALA A 36 13.39 -12.20 12.58
CA ALA A 36 13.69 -13.61 12.82
C ALA A 36 15.19 -13.93 12.63
N LEU A 37 15.87 -13.20 11.75
CA LEU A 37 17.31 -13.31 11.54
C LEU A 37 18.11 -12.54 12.60
N ASP A 38 17.68 -11.32 12.93
CA ASP A 38 18.26 -10.47 13.96
C ASP A 38 17.15 -9.84 14.84
N PRO A 39 16.92 -10.37 16.06
CA PRO A 39 15.95 -9.81 17.00
C PRO A 39 16.23 -8.37 17.44
N HIS A 40 17.46 -7.89 17.23
CA HIS A 40 17.89 -6.52 17.55
C HIS A 40 17.98 -5.64 16.30
N ALA A 41 17.41 -6.09 15.17
CA ALA A 41 17.38 -5.36 13.91
C ALA A 41 16.95 -3.90 14.11
N GLY A 42 17.82 -3.01 13.64
CA GLY A 42 17.68 -1.57 13.80
C GLY A 42 16.95 -0.88 12.64
N PRO A 43 16.94 0.47 12.64
CA PRO A 43 16.32 1.29 11.60
C PRO A 43 16.88 1.08 10.18
N GLU A 44 18.13 0.63 10.05
CA GLU A 44 18.76 0.34 8.74
C GLU A 44 18.20 -0.95 8.14
N ALA A 45 18.12 -2.03 8.93
CA ALA A 45 17.50 -3.29 8.52
C ALA A 45 16.02 -3.11 8.14
N LEU A 46 15.32 -2.18 8.78
CA LEU A 46 13.95 -1.82 8.41
C LEU A 46 13.88 -1.19 7.01
N ASP A 47 14.80 -0.30 6.66
CA ASP A 47 14.82 0.33 5.35
C ASP A 47 15.13 -0.70 4.25
N GLU A 48 15.99 -1.68 4.54
CA GLU A 48 16.28 -2.82 3.67
C GLU A 48 15.04 -3.68 3.43
N ALA A 49 14.39 -4.13 4.51
CA ALA A 49 13.15 -4.93 4.43
C ALA A 49 12.05 -4.24 3.62
N ILE A 50 11.89 -2.92 3.82
CA ILE A 50 10.90 -2.13 3.09
C ILE A 50 11.23 -2.09 1.59
N ARG A 51 12.50 -1.95 1.22
CA ARG A 51 12.93 -1.93 -0.19
C ARG A 51 12.64 -3.29 -0.84
N GLU A 52 13.07 -4.38 -0.22
CA GLU A 52 12.83 -5.73 -0.72
C GLU A 52 11.34 -6.02 -0.87
N GLY A 53 10.55 -5.74 0.18
CA GLY A 53 9.11 -5.96 0.19
C GLY A 53 8.35 -5.10 -0.83
N ALA A 54 8.76 -3.85 -1.05
CA ALA A 54 8.10 -2.96 -2.01
C ALA A 54 8.38 -3.33 -3.47
N VAL A 55 9.62 -3.70 -3.81
CA VAL A 55 10.02 -4.04 -5.19
C VAL A 55 9.28 -5.28 -5.70
N GLN A 56 9.08 -6.28 -4.83
CA GLN A 56 8.33 -7.51 -5.17
C GLN A 56 6.89 -7.23 -5.64
N ARG A 57 6.34 -6.06 -5.31
CA ARG A 57 4.95 -5.68 -5.61
C ARG A 57 4.78 -4.93 -6.92
N VAL A 58 5.85 -4.46 -7.56
CA VAL A 58 5.77 -3.68 -8.81
C VAL A 58 5.13 -4.51 -9.92
N ARG A 59 5.68 -5.70 -10.20
CA ARG A 59 5.19 -6.57 -11.28
C ARG A 59 3.76 -7.08 -11.04
N PRO A 60 3.40 -7.59 -9.85
CA PRO A 60 2.02 -7.97 -9.56
C PRO A 60 1.02 -6.82 -9.67
N LYS A 61 1.33 -5.62 -9.15
CA LYS A 61 0.44 -4.46 -9.27
C LYS A 61 0.25 -4.03 -10.72
N ALA A 62 1.34 -4.00 -11.51
CA ALA A 62 1.27 -3.68 -12.92
C ALA A 62 0.38 -4.65 -13.72
N MET A 63 0.44 -5.95 -13.39
CA MET A 63 -0.42 -6.97 -14.01
C MET A 63 -1.91 -6.67 -13.76
N THR A 64 -2.30 -6.42 -12.51
CA THR A 64 -3.69 -6.10 -12.17
C THR A 64 -4.18 -4.83 -12.86
N VAL A 65 -3.36 -3.78 -12.84
CA VAL A 65 -3.65 -2.51 -13.52
C VAL A 65 -3.87 -2.73 -15.01
N ALA A 66 -2.99 -3.48 -15.67
CA ALA A 66 -3.09 -3.75 -17.09
C ALA A 66 -4.40 -4.50 -17.44
N VAL A 67 -4.74 -5.54 -16.66
CA VAL A 67 -5.97 -6.32 -16.88
C VAL A 67 -7.22 -5.45 -16.70
N ILE A 68 -7.28 -4.66 -15.64
CA ILE A 68 -8.45 -3.81 -15.37
C ILE A 68 -8.59 -2.72 -16.44
N LEU A 69 -7.50 -2.04 -16.80
CA LEU A 69 -7.54 -1.02 -17.85
C LEU A 69 -7.94 -1.64 -19.19
N ALA A 70 -7.37 -2.79 -19.58
CA ALA A 70 -7.73 -3.47 -20.81
C ALA A 70 -9.20 -3.90 -20.85
N GLY A 71 -9.76 -4.38 -19.73
CA GLY A 71 -11.17 -4.77 -19.63
C GLY A 71 -12.15 -3.59 -19.66
N LEU A 72 -11.76 -2.43 -19.11
CA LEU A 72 -12.61 -1.24 -19.05
C LEU A 72 -12.47 -0.34 -20.28
N PHE A 73 -11.37 -0.43 -21.02
CA PHE A 73 -11.09 0.42 -22.17
C PHE A 73 -12.18 0.36 -23.26
N PRO A 74 -12.70 -0.81 -23.67
CA PRO A 74 -13.78 -0.88 -24.65
C PRO A 74 -15.08 -0.26 -24.14
N ILE A 75 -15.35 -0.34 -22.84
CA ILE A 75 -16.56 0.21 -22.22
C ILE A 75 -16.56 1.73 -22.31
N LEU A 76 -15.40 2.38 -22.19
CA LEU A 76 -15.28 3.83 -22.36
C LEU A 76 -15.53 4.29 -23.81
N LEU A 77 -15.13 3.49 -24.79
CA LEU A 77 -15.25 3.83 -26.21
C LEU A 77 -16.56 3.37 -26.84
N GLY A 78 -17.35 2.55 -26.13
CA GLY A 78 -18.60 1.99 -26.64
C GLY A 78 -19.64 3.08 -26.92
N HIS A 79 -20.39 2.93 -28.01
CA HIS A 79 -21.52 3.79 -28.37
C HIS A 79 -22.76 2.90 -28.55
N GLY A 80 -23.91 3.36 -28.06
CA GLY A 80 -25.16 2.59 -28.11
C GLY A 80 -25.99 2.72 -26.84
N ALA A 81 -27.15 2.06 -26.83
CA ALA A 81 -28.07 2.08 -25.71
C ALA A 81 -27.40 1.57 -24.43
N GLY A 82 -27.51 2.32 -23.33
CA GLY A 82 -26.91 1.97 -22.03
C GLY A 82 -25.43 2.33 -21.86
N SER A 83 -24.73 2.75 -22.93
CA SER A 83 -23.31 3.11 -22.85
C SER A 83 -23.05 4.28 -21.89
N GLU A 84 -23.92 5.29 -21.89
CA GLU A 84 -23.78 6.47 -21.01
C GLU A 84 -23.73 6.09 -19.52
N VAL A 85 -24.50 5.09 -19.10
CA VAL A 85 -24.49 4.60 -17.72
C VAL A 85 -23.22 3.81 -17.45
N MET A 86 -22.84 2.90 -18.35
CA MET A 86 -21.65 2.07 -18.20
C MET A 86 -20.35 2.89 -18.17
N GLN A 87 -20.23 3.90 -19.02
CA GLN A 87 -19.11 4.84 -19.02
C GLN A 87 -19.00 5.59 -17.69
N ARG A 88 -20.13 6.02 -17.11
CA ARG A 88 -20.18 6.69 -15.81
C ARG A 88 -19.74 5.81 -14.64
N ILE A 89 -19.91 4.49 -14.74
CA ILE A 89 -19.42 3.51 -13.76
C ILE A 89 -17.91 3.27 -13.97
N ALA A 90 -17.48 3.11 -15.22
CA ALA A 90 -16.11 2.74 -15.56
C ALA A 90 -15.09 3.88 -15.41
N ALA A 91 -15.49 5.13 -15.69
CA ALA A 91 -14.58 6.27 -15.71
C ALA A 91 -13.84 6.50 -14.38
N PRO A 92 -14.50 6.50 -13.19
CA PRO A 92 -13.80 6.60 -11.91
C PRO A 92 -12.78 5.47 -11.71
N MET A 93 -13.14 4.23 -12.08
CA MET A 93 -12.25 3.09 -11.90
C MET A 93 -10.97 3.21 -12.72
N ILE A 94 -11.03 3.70 -13.96
CA ILE A 94 -9.84 3.89 -14.80
C ILE A 94 -8.92 4.96 -14.20
N GLY A 95 -9.46 6.12 -13.82
CA GLY A 95 -8.64 7.16 -13.19
C GLY A 95 -8.01 6.70 -11.88
N GLY A 96 -8.78 5.96 -11.09
CA GLY A 96 -8.30 5.37 -9.84
C GLY A 96 -7.27 4.25 -10.05
N MET A 97 -7.38 3.47 -11.12
CA MET A 97 -6.44 2.39 -11.44
C MET A 97 -5.06 2.91 -11.85
N VAL A 98 -4.97 4.14 -12.33
CA VAL A 98 -3.68 4.80 -12.57
C VAL A 98 -3.10 5.31 -11.26
N THR A 99 -3.92 5.96 -10.43
CA THR A 99 -3.46 6.72 -9.25
C THR A 99 -3.30 5.86 -7.98
N ALA A 100 -4.21 4.93 -7.70
CA ALA A 100 -4.21 4.14 -6.48
C ALA A 100 -3.00 3.18 -6.35
N PRO A 101 -2.54 2.45 -7.39
CA PRO A 101 -1.33 1.65 -7.29
C PRO A 101 -0.09 2.52 -7.03
N LEU A 102 0.04 3.67 -7.72
CA LEU A 102 1.16 4.59 -7.55
C LEU A 102 1.20 5.16 -6.13
N LEU A 103 0.08 5.70 -5.67
CA LEU A 103 -0.05 6.23 -4.31
C LEU A 103 0.20 5.14 -3.28
N SER A 104 -0.36 3.94 -3.45
CA SER A 104 -0.12 2.85 -2.50
C SER A 104 1.33 2.34 -2.50
N MET A 105 2.08 2.44 -3.61
CA MET A 105 3.51 2.11 -3.64
C MET A 105 4.40 3.16 -2.99
N LEU A 106 3.95 4.42 -2.91
CA LEU A 106 4.72 5.50 -2.26
C LEU A 106 4.30 5.69 -0.81
N VAL A 107 3.00 5.86 -0.57
CA VAL A 107 2.44 6.26 0.72
C VAL A 107 2.51 5.14 1.76
N ILE A 108 2.18 3.89 1.38
CA ILE A 108 2.14 2.78 2.35
C ILE A 108 3.54 2.46 2.89
N PRO A 109 4.60 2.32 2.08
CA PRO A 109 5.96 2.13 2.58
C PRO A 109 6.43 3.28 3.47
N ALA A 110 6.16 4.52 3.08
CA ALA A 110 6.54 5.69 3.87
C ALA A 110 5.83 5.72 5.24
N ALA A 111 4.52 5.45 5.26
CA ALA A 111 3.73 5.39 6.48
C ALA A 111 4.19 4.24 7.40
N TYR A 112 4.44 3.05 6.82
CA TYR A 112 4.94 1.89 7.56
C TYR A 112 6.32 2.18 8.19
N ARG A 113 7.25 2.76 7.42
CA ARG A 113 8.57 3.20 7.90
C ARG A 113 8.45 4.12 9.11
N LEU A 114 7.58 5.14 9.02
CA LEU A 114 7.38 6.10 10.11
C LEU A 114 6.83 5.43 11.37
N LEU A 115 5.81 4.58 11.20
CA LEU A 115 5.14 3.88 12.31
C LEU A 115 6.09 2.92 13.03
N VAL A 116 6.85 2.11 12.29
CA VAL A 116 7.79 1.15 12.90
C VAL A 116 8.98 1.86 13.53
N ARG A 117 9.54 2.89 12.90
CA ARG A 117 10.61 3.70 13.51
C ARG A 117 10.17 4.36 14.82
N TYR A 118 8.93 4.84 14.88
CA TYR A 118 8.38 5.38 16.11
C TYR A 118 8.29 4.32 17.21
N ARG A 119 7.86 3.09 16.88
CA ARG A 119 7.82 1.96 17.81
C ARG A 119 9.21 1.58 18.32
N LEU A 120 10.20 1.45 17.44
CA LEU A 120 11.58 1.12 17.81
C LEU A 120 12.18 2.15 18.77
N ARG A 121 11.98 3.44 18.50
CA ARG A 121 12.42 4.52 19.40
C ARG A 121 11.77 4.46 20.78
N LYS A 122 10.47 4.13 20.84
CA LYS A 122 9.74 3.99 22.11
C LYS A 122 10.27 2.82 22.94
N VAL A 123 10.50 1.66 22.32
CA VAL A 123 11.05 0.48 23.00
C VAL A 123 12.45 0.76 23.56
N SER A 124 13.33 1.40 22.78
CA SER A 124 14.67 1.78 23.22
C SER A 124 14.63 2.72 24.45
N LYS A 125 13.76 3.74 24.44
CA LYS A 125 13.59 4.64 25.59
C LYS A 125 13.06 3.92 26.84
N THR A 126 12.10 3.02 26.68
CA THR A 126 11.57 2.23 27.81
C THR A 126 12.62 1.31 28.40
N SER A 127 13.42 0.63 27.57
CA SER A 127 14.50 -0.26 28.04
C SER A 127 15.59 0.53 28.79
N ALA A 128 15.97 1.71 28.30
CA ALA A 128 16.90 2.61 28.98
C ALA A 128 16.38 3.14 30.34
N ALA A 129 15.06 3.28 30.50
CA ALA A 129 14.44 3.72 31.76
C ALA A 129 14.32 2.60 32.81
N LEU A 130 14.24 1.33 32.37
CA LEU A 130 14.13 0.15 33.25
C LEU A 130 15.47 -0.33 33.81
N HIS A 131 16.57 -0.05 33.10
CA HIS A 131 17.93 -0.28 33.57
C HIS A 131 18.64 1.08 33.73
N PRO A 132 18.29 1.87 34.76
CA PRO A 132 19.08 3.04 35.09
C PRO A 132 20.50 2.55 35.41
N ASN A 133 21.46 3.05 34.65
CA ASN A 133 22.87 2.76 34.84
C ASN A 133 23.24 2.94 36.33
N PRO A 134 23.68 1.90 37.06
CA PRO A 134 24.03 2.04 38.47
C PRO A 134 25.38 2.75 38.67
N GLN A 135 26.07 3.21 37.63
CA GLN A 135 27.38 3.87 37.76
C GLN A 135 27.49 5.20 36.98
N GLY A 136 27.56 6.29 37.74
CA GLY A 136 27.86 7.66 37.31
C GLY A 136 27.06 8.65 38.17
N ASN A 137 27.56 9.18 39.28
CA ASN A 137 28.91 9.62 39.63
C ASN A 137 29.28 9.29 41.07
#